data_AF-S6G0B2-F1
#
_entry.id   AF-S6G0B2-F1
#
_cell.length_a   1.000
_cell.length_b   1.000
_cell.length_c   1.000
_cell.angle_alpha   90.00
_cell.angle_beta   90.00
_cell.angle_gamma   90.00
#
_symmetry.space_group_name_H-M   'P 1'
#
loop_
_entity.id
_entity.type
_entity.pdbx_description
1 polymer ?
#
loop_
_entity_poly.entity_id
_entity_poly.type
_entity_poly.pdbx_seq_one_letter_code
_entity_poly.pdbx_strand_id
1 'polypeptide(L)' 'HLDWTNLFSLTYGNLFYNPFHALSIAFLYGSALLFAMHGATILAVTRLGGDRELEQIVDRGTAFGTRGPVLALDHG' A
#
# COMPACT_ATOMS: atom_id res chain seq x y z
N HIS A 1 14.67 -26.77 -8.84
CA HIS A 1 13.55 -25.82 -8.70
C HIS A 1 13.77 -24.58 -9.55
N LEU A 2 14.93 -23.91 -9.45
CA LEU A 2 15.25 -22.73 -10.28
C LEU A 2 15.42 -23.07 -11.77
N ASP A 3 15.99 -24.21 -12.14
CA ASP A 3 16.13 -24.58 -13.55
C ASP A 3 14.77 -24.79 -14.24
N TRP A 4 13.77 -25.21 -13.47
CA TRP A 4 12.40 -25.39 -13.96
C TRP A 4 11.75 -24.07 -14.34
N THR A 5 12.00 -22.95 -13.62
CA THR A 5 11.42 -21.65 -13.98
C THR A 5 11.98 -21.13 -15.29
N ASN A 6 13.28 -21.37 -15.53
CA ASN A 6 13.93 -21.03 -16.79
C ASN A 6 13.42 -21.90 -17.95
N LEU A 7 13.36 -23.22 -17.76
CA LEU A 7 12.82 -24.16 -18.75
C LEU A 7 11.35 -23.87 -19.08
N PHE A 8 10.53 -23.58 -18.07
CA PHE A 8 9.13 -23.17 -18.23
C PHE A 8 9.01 -21.90 -19.09
N SER A 9 9.82 -20.87 -18.82
CA SER A 9 9.85 -19.64 -19.62
C SER A 9 10.24 -19.90 -21.08
N LEU A 10 11.23 -20.77 -21.32
CA LEU A 10 11.67 -21.12 -22.67
C LEU A 10 10.61 -21.93 -23.44
N THR A 11 9.96 -22.88 -22.78
CA THR A 11 8.93 -23.74 -23.42
C THR A 11 7.66 -22.99 -23.78
N TYR A 12 7.23 -22.01 -22.97
CA TYR A 12 5.99 -21.26 -23.17
C TYR A 12 6.19 -19.88 -23.82
N GLY A 13 7.38 -19.60 -24.38
CA GLY A 13 7.59 -18.42 -25.21
C GLY A 13 7.84 -17.12 -24.43
N ASN A 14 8.82 -17.15 -23.52
CA ASN A 14 9.27 -16.05 -22.67
C ASN A 14 8.18 -15.43 -21.80
N LEU A 15 8.28 -15.69 -20.50
CA LEU A 15 7.31 -15.28 -19.50
C LEU A 15 7.17 -13.74 -19.37
N PHE A 16 8.16 -12.95 -19.81
CA PHE A 16 8.07 -11.48 -19.79
C PHE A 16 6.95 -10.91 -20.67
N TYR A 17 6.50 -11.63 -21.69
CA TYR A 17 5.42 -11.20 -22.57
C TYR A 17 4.05 -11.74 -22.16
N ASN A 18 3.98 -12.57 -21.12
CA ASN A 18 2.72 -13.06 -20.60
C ASN A 18 2.05 -11.96 -19.73
N PRO A 19 0.82 -11.51 -20.06
CA PRO A 19 0.18 -10.42 -19.33
C PRO A 19 -0.13 -10.76 -17.87
N PHE A 20 -0.44 -12.02 -17.54
CA PHE A 20 -0.66 -12.43 -16.14
C PHE A 20 0.63 -12.43 -15.33
N HIS A 21 1.77 -12.73 -15.96
CA HIS A 21 3.07 -12.62 -15.30
C HIS A 21 3.48 -11.17 -15.07
N ALA A 22 3.21 -10.28 -16.02
CA ALA A 22 3.40 -8.84 -15.82
C ALA A 22 2.52 -8.31 -14.67
N LEU A 23 1.24 -8.73 -14.63
CA LEU A 23 0.32 -8.36 -13.55
C LEU A 23 0.79 -8.90 -12.20
N SER A 24 1.25 -10.16 -12.12
CA SER A 24 1.71 -10.73 -10.85
C SER A 24 2.95 -10.00 -10.30
N ILE A 25 3.88 -9.61 -11.17
CA ILE A 25 5.02 -8.75 -10.80
C ILE A 25 4.52 -7.40 -10.28
N ALA A 26 3.61 -6.74 -10.99
CA ALA A 26 3.09 -5.44 -10.59
C ALA A 26 2.41 -5.48 -9.20
N PHE A 27 1.58 -6.49 -8.95
CA PHE A 27 0.92 -6.66 -7.65
C PHE A 27 1.90 -7.07 -6.53
N LEU A 28 2.93 -7.85 -6.85
CA LEU A 28 3.96 -8.20 -5.87
C LEU A 28 4.72 -6.96 -5.42
N TYR A 29 5.27 -6.17 -6.35
CA TYR A 29 5.96 -4.93 -6.00
C TYR A 29 5.00 -3.90 -5.37
N GLY A 30 3.79 -3.78 -5.89
CA GLY A 30 2.76 -2.88 -5.36
C GLY A 30 2.36 -3.21 -3.92
N SER A 31 2.18 -4.49 -3.59
CA SER A 31 1.86 -4.91 -2.22
C SER A 31 3.01 -4.66 -1.25
N ALA A 32 4.26 -4.90 -1.67
CA ALA A 32 5.44 -4.57 -0.85
C ALA A 32 5.54 -3.05 -0.59
N LEU A 33 5.33 -2.22 -1.61
CA LEU A 33 5.33 -0.76 -1.48
C LEU A 33 4.20 -0.27 -0.57
N LEU A 34 2.98 -0.77 -0.77
CA LEU A 34 1.83 -0.42 0.06
C LEU A 34 2.03 -0.85 1.51
N PHE A 35 2.55 -2.06 1.74
CA PHE A 35 2.86 -2.56 3.07
C PHE A 35 3.92 -1.69 3.76
N ALA A 36 4.97 -1.31 3.04
CA ALA A 36 6.02 -0.44 3.56
C ALA A 36 5.46 0.95 3.92
N MET A 37 4.66 1.57 3.03
CA MET A 37 4.04 2.86 3.30
C MET A 37 3.05 2.77 4.48
N HIS A 38 2.19 1.76 4.48
CA HIS A 38 1.21 1.54 5.53
C HIS A 38 1.88 1.33 6.89
N GLY A 39 2.81 0.38 6.99
CA GLY A 39 3.59 0.14 8.21
C GLY A 39 4.34 1.39 8.68
N ALA A 40 4.93 2.16 7.76
CA ALA A 40 5.60 3.41 8.09
C ALA A 40 4.62 4.47 8.63
N THR A 41 3.42 4.60 8.05
CA THR A 41 2.41 5.55 8.55
C THR A 41 1.93 5.20 9.95
N ILE A 42 1.62 3.92 10.22
CA ILE A 42 1.21 3.46 11.55
C ILE A 42 2.31 3.75 12.56
N LEU A 43 3.55 3.36 12.27
CA LEU A 43 4.70 3.64 13.13
C LEU A 43 4.91 5.15 13.36
N ALA A 44 4.68 6.00 12.35
CA ALA A 44 4.79 7.46 12.46
C ALA A 44 3.72 8.10 13.36
N VAL A 45 2.52 7.49 13.43
CA VAL A 45 1.40 7.97 14.27
C VAL A 45 1.20 7.19 15.58
N THR A 46 2.06 6.22 15.90
CA THR A 46 2.03 5.48 17.20
C THR A 46 1.89 6.42 18.40
N ARG A 47 2.70 7.48 18.44
CA ARG A 47 2.66 8.55 19.47
C ARG A 47 1.35 9.35 19.56
N LEU A 48 0.48 9.27 18.55
CA LEU A 48 -0.85 9.89 18.50
C LEU A 48 -1.98 8.87 18.74
N GLY A 49 -1.66 7.64 19.15
CA GLY A 49 -2.66 6.58 19.36
C GLY A 49 -3.09 5.83 18.09
N GLY A 50 -2.21 5.76 17.08
CA GLY A 50 -2.45 5.07 15.81
C GLY A 50 -2.70 3.56 15.89
N ASP A 51 -2.34 2.91 17.00
CA ASP A 51 -2.51 1.46 17.17
C ASP A 51 -3.96 1.02 17.42
N ARG A 52 -4.90 1.97 17.60
CA ARG A 52 -6.34 1.72 17.82
C ARG A 52 -7.15 1.80 16.52
N GLU A 53 -6.72 1.08 15.49
CA GLU A 53 -7.30 1.15 14.13
C GLU A 53 -8.82 0.91 14.10
N LEU A 54 -9.35 -0.03 14.91
CA LEU A 54 -10.79 -0.33 14.98
C LEU A 54 -11.63 0.82 15.53
N GLU A 55 -11.12 1.55 16.52
CA GLU A 55 -11.81 2.71 17.08
C GLU A 55 -11.76 3.90 16.11
N GLN A 56 -10.68 4.03 15.32
CA GLN A 56 -10.54 5.08 14.30
C GLN A 56 -11.39 4.88 13.03
N ILE A 57 -11.80 3.64 12.72
CA ILE A 57 -12.75 3.33 11.62
C ILE A 57 -14.17 3.80 11.97
N VAL A 58 -14.56 3.70 13.25
CA VAL A 58 -15.91 4.03 13.74
C VAL A 58 -16.00 5.49 14.22
N ASP A 59 -14.97 6.01 14.89
CA ASP A 59 -14.92 7.40 15.37
C ASP A 59 -13.57 8.04 15.00
N ARG A 60 -13.61 9.07 14.13
CA ARG A 60 -12.40 9.66 13.56
C ARG A 60 -11.65 10.47 14.62
N GLY A 61 -10.70 9.82 15.29
CA GLY A 61 -9.77 10.46 16.25
C GLY A 61 -8.77 11.42 15.59
N THR A 62 -8.12 12.23 16.42
CA THR A 62 -7.12 13.26 16.04
C THR A 62 -5.94 12.73 15.21
N ALA A 63 -5.67 11.41 15.22
CA ALA A 63 -4.63 10.76 14.43
C ALA A 63 -4.87 10.82 12.91
N PHE A 64 -6.14 10.86 12.46
CA PHE A 64 -6.52 11.05 11.06
C PHE A 64 -6.85 12.52 10.71
N GLY A 65 -6.74 13.43 11.69
CA GLY A 65 -6.99 14.85 11.55
C GLY A 65 -8.42 15.26 11.93
N THR A 66 -8.52 16.07 12.98
CA THR A 66 -9.63 16.99 13.22
C THR A 66 -9.15 18.40 12.94
N ARG A 67 -9.04 18.74 11.65
CA ARG A 67 -8.98 20.13 11.18
C ARG A 67 -9.60 20.16 9.78
N GLY A 68 -10.76 20.81 9.68
CA GLY A 68 -11.38 21.14 8.40
C GLY A 68 -10.45 21.99 7.53
N PRO A 69 -10.71 22.09 6.23
CA PRO A 69 -9.87 22.82 5.29
C PRO A 69 -9.60 24.24 5.81
N VAL A 70 -8.32 24.61 5.87
CA VAL A 70 -7.77 25.96 6.09
C VAL A 70 -8.07 26.84 4.85
N LEU A 71 -9.34 26.87 4.46
CA LEU A 71 -9.89 27.72 3.40
C LEU A 71 -11.21 28.38 3.85
N ALA A 72 -11.62 28.17 5.11
CA ALA A 72 -12.86 28.75 5.65
C ALA A 72 -12.65 30.07 6.43
N LEU A 73 -11.50 30.73 6.34
CA LEU A 73 -11.21 32.00 7.05
C LEU A 73 -10.62 33.09 6.14
N ASP A 74 -11.25 33.36 4.99
CA ASP A 74 -10.94 34.58 4.21
C ASP A 74 -12.18 35.23 3.57
N HIS A 75 -13.34 35.24 4.23
CA HIS A 75 -14.46 36.09 3.80
C HIS A 75 -14.91 36.95 4.99
N GLY A 76 -14.32 38.15 5.07
CA GLY A 76 -14.90 39.31 5.74
C GLY A 76 -15.82 40.07 4.80
#